data_AF-A0A5J6MCU6-F1
#
_entry.id   AF-A0A5J6MCU6-F1
#
_cell.length_a   1.000
_cell.length_b   1.000
_cell.length_c   1.000
_cell.angle_alpha   90.00
_cell.angle_beta   90.00
_cell.angle_gamma   90.00
#
_symmetry.space_group_name_H-M   'P 1'
#
loop_
_entity.id
_entity.type
_entity.pdbx_description
1 polymer ?
#
loop_
_entity_poly.entity_id
_entity_poly.type
_entity_poly.pdbx_seq_one_letter_code
_entity_poly.pdbx_strand_id
1 'polypeptide(L)'
;MSRARIFVTALALAASLAGWGCAQTSSGGEKLPSIESSSRMEESGDWSAHLPSVYPGLVACMAAHPSQPAYVGDVALQDGGMVEVHTVGSDGAVYKCDVAASGDAPSTNEPDDGAVMKGPYFYPAAHVGPVSACTATSSETVFTTRKDLIGWLAWPSC
;
A
#
# COMPACT_ATOMS: atom_id res chain seq x y z
N MET A 1 41.59 -44.84 52.48
CA MET A 1 41.69 -45.52 51.17
C MET A 1 40.52 -45.07 50.31
N SER A 2 40.80 -44.56 49.09
CA SER A 2 39.96 -44.49 47.87
C SER A 2 38.46 -44.13 47.99
N ARG A 3 37.87 -43.19 47.24
CA ARG A 3 38.23 -42.52 45.97
C ARG A 3 37.30 -41.30 45.84
N ALA A 4 37.86 -40.14 45.49
CA ALA A 4 37.12 -39.01 44.96
C ALA A 4 36.55 -39.38 43.57
N ARG A 5 35.29 -39.01 43.30
CA ARG A 5 34.73 -38.97 41.95
C ARG A 5 34.15 -37.58 41.71
N ILE A 6 34.95 -36.80 41.00
CA ILE A 6 34.57 -35.57 40.33
C ILE A 6 33.66 -35.97 39.16
N PHE A 7 32.43 -35.45 39.11
CA PHE A 7 31.61 -35.45 37.91
C PHE A 7 31.48 -34.00 37.42
N VAL A 8 31.99 -33.77 36.22
CA VAL A 8 31.90 -32.51 35.45
C VAL A 8 30.74 -32.66 34.46
N THR A 9 30.12 -31.52 34.15
CA THR A 9 29.26 -31.21 32.98
C THR A 9 27.85 -31.82 32.90
N ALA A 10 26.84 -30.94 32.89
CA ALA A 10 26.25 -30.48 31.63
C ALA A 10 25.31 -29.27 31.87
N LEU A 11 25.59 -28.16 31.18
CA LEU A 11 24.60 -27.11 30.91
C LEU A 11 23.48 -27.75 30.06
N ALA A 12 22.23 -27.65 30.50
CA ALA A 12 21.07 -27.91 29.65
C ALA A 12 20.39 -26.56 29.34
N LEU A 13 20.43 -26.19 28.06
CA LEU A 13 19.81 -25.01 27.49
C LEU A 13 18.31 -24.94 27.78
N ALA A 14 17.85 -23.73 28.06
CA ALA A 14 16.46 -23.35 28.00
C ALA A 14 15.92 -23.52 26.56
N ALA A 15 14.86 -24.30 26.41
CA ALA A 15 14.00 -24.28 25.23
C ALA A 15 12.57 -24.03 25.71
N SER A 16 12.23 -22.76 25.85
CA SER A 16 10.87 -22.26 25.97
C SER A 16 10.12 -22.56 24.68
N LEU A 17 9.38 -23.67 24.64
CA LEU A 17 8.34 -23.90 23.65
C LEU A 17 7.11 -23.06 24.05
N ALA A 18 7.20 -21.77 23.79
CA ALA A 18 6.01 -21.01 23.44
C ALA A 18 5.48 -21.65 22.16
N GLY A 19 4.47 -22.50 22.28
CA GLY A 19 3.65 -22.91 21.15
C GLY A 19 2.90 -21.68 20.69
N TRP A 20 3.39 -21.06 19.62
CA TRP A 20 2.72 -19.95 18.94
C TRP A 20 1.46 -20.50 18.31
N GLY A 21 0.39 -20.56 19.10
CA GLY A 21 -0.95 -20.44 18.55
C GLY A 21 -1.04 -19.04 17.96
N CYS A 22 -0.96 -18.91 16.64
CA CYS A 22 -1.42 -17.71 15.94
C CYS A 22 -2.94 -17.63 16.05
N ALA A 23 -3.44 -17.44 17.26
CA ALA A 23 -4.69 -16.77 17.51
C ALA A 23 -4.43 -15.28 17.31
N GLN A 24 -4.43 -14.80 16.07
CA GLN A 24 -4.69 -13.39 15.81
C GLN A 24 -6.20 -13.19 15.85
N THR A 25 -6.73 -13.16 17.07
CA THR A 25 -8.01 -12.49 17.33
C THR A 25 -7.80 -11.00 17.16
N SER A 26 -8.37 -10.48 16.08
CA SER A 26 -9.02 -9.17 15.93
C SER A 26 -8.40 -7.96 16.64
N SER A 27 -7.97 -6.98 15.85
CA SER A 27 -8.03 -5.58 16.26
C SER A 27 -8.74 -4.80 15.15
N GLY A 28 -9.95 -4.32 15.46
CA GLY A 28 -10.81 -3.42 14.72
C GLY A 28 -10.44 -3.13 13.28
N GLY A 29 -11.26 -3.58 12.34
CA GLY A 29 -11.23 -3.06 10.97
C GLY A 29 -11.38 -1.55 11.05
N GLU A 30 -10.26 -0.85 11.00
CA GLU A 30 -10.23 0.60 10.92
C GLU A 30 -10.93 0.89 9.60
N LYS A 31 -12.19 1.27 9.70
CA LYS A 31 -13.02 1.52 8.53
C LYS A 31 -12.28 2.59 7.75
N LEU A 32 -11.78 2.22 6.58
CA LEU A 32 -11.05 3.15 5.72
C LEU A 32 -11.90 4.41 5.55
N PRO A 33 -11.25 5.59 5.58
CA PRO A 33 -11.99 6.83 5.55
C PRO A 33 -12.77 6.95 4.24
N SER A 34 -13.99 7.47 4.34
CA SER A 34 -14.74 7.87 3.15
C SER A 34 -14.10 9.13 2.55
N ILE A 35 -13.78 9.07 1.26
CA ILE A 35 -13.12 10.14 0.51
C ILE A 35 -14.15 11.16 0.02
N GLU A 36 -13.79 12.43 0.09
CA GLU A 36 -14.52 13.50 -0.56
C GLU A 36 -14.21 13.50 -2.06
N SER A 37 -15.24 13.36 -2.88
CA SER A 37 -15.14 13.54 -4.33
C SER A 37 -15.05 15.03 -4.64
N SER A 38 -14.15 15.41 -5.55
CA SER A 38 -14.04 16.77 -6.06
C SER A 38 -14.56 16.86 -7.50
N SER A 39 -14.97 18.06 -7.93
CA SER A 39 -15.43 18.26 -9.31
C SER A 39 -14.35 17.92 -10.34
N ARG A 40 -13.07 18.18 -10.02
CA ARG A 40 -11.96 17.86 -10.91
C ARG A 40 -11.77 16.36 -11.07
N MET A 41 -11.92 15.58 -10.00
CA MET A 41 -11.90 14.12 -10.07
C MET A 41 -13.04 13.60 -10.94
N GLU A 42 -14.26 14.09 -10.70
CA GLU A 42 -15.47 13.68 -11.43
C GLU A 42 -15.39 13.98 -12.94
N GLU A 43 -14.76 15.09 -13.31
CA GLU A 43 -14.62 15.55 -14.70
C GLU A 43 -13.34 15.04 -15.39
N SER A 44 -12.47 14.35 -14.67
CA SER A 44 -11.12 13.98 -15.15
C SER A 44 -11.11 13.03 -16.35
N GLY A 45 -12.13 12.18 -16.49
CA GLY A 45 -12.19 11.12 -17.50
C GLY A 45 -11.17 10.00 -17.29
N ASP A 46 -10.52 9.93 -16.13
CA ASP A 46 -9.55 8.92 -15.75
C ASP A 46 -9.96 8.17 -14.47
N TRP A 47 -9.08 7.30 -13.96
CA TRP A 47 -9.38 6.45 -12.82
C TRP A 47 -9.67 7.25 -11.53
N SER A 48 -9.17 8.48 -11.40
CA SER A 48 -9.36 9.31 -10.20
C SER A 48 -10.82 9.68 -9.95
N ALA A 49 -11.67 9.69 -10.99
CA ALA A 49 -13.12 9.79 -10.86
C ALA A 49 -13.73 8.69 -9.98
N HIS A 50 -13.04 7.55 -9.86
CA HIS A 50 -13.46 6.39 -9.09
C HIS A 50 -12.70 6.25 -7.75
N LEU A 51 -11.83 7.21 -7.41
CA LEU A 51 -10.96 7.12 -6.24
C LEU A 51 -11.70 6.73 -4.95
N PRO A 52 -12.87 7.28 -4.59
CA PRO A 52 -13.58 6.84 -3.39
C PRO A 52 -13.91 5.35 -3.35
N SER A 53 -14.18 4.76 -4.51
CA SER A 53 -14.54 3.34 -4.66
C SER A 53 -13.32 2.42 -4.71
N VAL A 54 -12.19 2.90 -5.27
CA VAL A 54 -10.98 2.07 -5.46
C VAL A 54 -9.94 2.26 -4.37
N TYR A 55 -10.04 3.33 -3.57
CA TYR A 55 -9.04 3.68 -2.56
C TYR A 55 -8.64 2.55 -1.62
N PRO A 56 -9.56 1.69 -1.13
CA PRO A 56 -9.16 0.53 -0.35
C PRO A 56 -8.17 -0.38 -1.09
N GLY A 57 -8.42 -0.67 -2.37
CA GLY A 57 -7.50 -1.41 -3.23
C GLY A 57 -6.15 -0.71 -3.39
N LEU A 58 -6.13 0.61 -3.61
CA LEU A 58 -4.89 1.39 -3.72
C LEU A 58 -4.04 1.29 -2.45
N VAL A 59 -4.68 1.42 -1.28
CA VAL A 59 -4.00 1.30 0.02
C VAL A 59 -3.41 -0.10 0.21
N ALA A 60 -4.16 -1.14 -0.15
CA ALA A 60 -3.69 -2.52 -0.07
C ALA A 60 -2.47 -2.76 -0.97
N CYS A 61 -2.51 -2.28 -2.22
CA CYS A 61 -1.40 -2.41 -3.15
C CYS A 61 -0.16 -1.62 -2.72
N MET A 62 -0.32 -0.36 -2.30
CA MET A 62 0.81 0.43 -1.78
C MET A 62 1.42 -0.23 -0.56
N ALA A 63 0.62 -0.77 0.36
CA ALA A 63 1.12 -1.49 1.54
C ALA A 63 1.84 -2.80 1.19
N ALA A 64 1.45 -3.47 0.10
CA ALA A 64 2.08 -4.69 -0.39
C ALA A 64 3.43 -4.42 -1.10
N HIS A 65 3.68 -3.19 -1.56
CA HIS A 65 4.94 -2.85 -2.24
C HIS A 65 6.17 -3.12 -1.33
N PRO A 66 7.23 -3.78 -1.83
CA PRO A 66 8.38 -4.16 -1.00
C PRO A 66 9.27 -2.98 -0.56
N SER A 67 9.21 -1.86 -1.29
CA SER A 67 9.95 -0.63 -1.00
C SER A 67 9.01 0.50 -0.62
N GLN A 68 9.12 0.99 0.62
CA GLN A 68 8.24 2.01 1.20
C GLN A 68 9.01 3.34 1.41
N PRO A 69 8.34 4.52 1.35
CA PRO A 69 6.92 4.68 1.01
C PRO A 69 6.68 4.42 -0.49
N ALA A 70 5.51 3.86 -0.81
CA ALA A 70 5.05 3.71 -2.18
C ALA A 70 3.96 4.72 -2.54
N TYR A 71 3.81 4.99 -3.84
CA TYR A 71 2.71 5.77 -4.40
C TYR A 71 2.08 5.03 -5.60
N VAL A 72 0.89 5.43 -6.00
CA VAL A 72 0.20 4.88 -7.18
C VAL A 72 0.50 5.74 -8.39
N GLY A 73 0.79 5.14 -9.54
CA GLY A 73 0.94 5.90 -10.78
C GLY A 73 0.16 5.44 -11.99
N ASP A 74 -0.54 4.31 -11.89
CA ASP A 74 -1.63 4.00 -12.82
C ASP A 74 -2.63 3.06 -12.14
N VAL A 75 -3.88 3.14 -12.59
CA VAL A 75 -4.95 2.23 -12.15
C VAL A 75 -5.81 1.86 -13.35
N ALA A 76 -5.98 0.57 -13.58
CA ALA A 76 -6.92 0.04 -14.55
C ALA A 76 -8.07 -0.65 -13.82
N LEU A 77 -9.30 -0.19 -14.08
CA LEU A 77 -10.50 -0.86 -13.60
C LEU A 77 -10.73 -2.13 -14.42
N GLN A 78 -10.93 -3.26 -13.75
CA GLN A 78 -11.21 -4.54 -14.39
C GLN A 78 -12.65 -4.99 -14.10
N ASP A 79 -13.11 -5.97 -14.88
CA ASP A 79 -14.40 -6.62 -14.63
C ASP A 79 -14.40 -7.35 -13.27
N GLY A 80 -15.59 -7.55 -12.71
CA GLY A 80 -15.75 -8.29 -11.45
C GLY A 80 -15.35 -7.53 -10.19
N GLY A 81 -15.12 -6.22 -10.28
CA GLY A 81 -14.77 -5.37 -9.14
C GLY A 81 -13.29 -5.44 -8.74
N MET A 82 -12.44 -5.96 -9.62
CA MET A 82 -11.00 -5.97 -9.47
C MET A 82 -10.40 -4.67 -10.03
N VAL A 83 -9.24 -4.29 -9.50
CA VAL A 83 -8.42 -3.19 -10.00
C VAL A 83 -6.98 -3.66 -10.12
N GLU A 84 -6.35 -3.32 -11.25
CA GLU A 84 -4.90 -3.40 -11.41
C GLU A 84 -4.31 -2.04 -11.03
N VAL A 85 -3.32 -2.06 -10.15
CA VAL A 85 -2.66 -0.87 -9.63
C VAL A 85 -1.17 -0.98 -9.90
N HIS A 86 -0.62 -0.02 -10.63
CA HIS A 86 0.82 0.15 -10.71
C HIS A 86 1.29 1.04 -9.58
N THR A 87 2.10 0.46 -8.70
CA THR A 87 2.71 1.15 -7.55
C THR A 87 4.18 1.38 -7.79
N VAL A 88 4.72 2.49 -7.29
CA VAL A 88 6.13 2.84 -7.37
C VAL A 88 6.69 2.99 -5.96
N GLY A 89 7.76 2.27 -5.66
CA GLY A 89 8.45 2.37 -4.39
C GLY A 89 9.46 3.50 -4.31
N SER A 90 10.03 3.67 -3.12
CA SER A 90 11.09 4.66 -2.85
C SER A 90 12.39 4.42 -3.63
N ASP A 91 12.59 3.19 -4.11
CA ASP A 91 13.71 2.78 -4.97
C ASP A 91 13.43 3.02 -6.46
N GLY A 92 12.23 3.51 -6.81
CA GLY A 92 11.78 3.73 -8.18
C GLY A 92 11.35 2.45 -8.90
N ALA A 93 11.36 1.28 -8.25
CA ALA A 93 10.84 0.06 -8.83
C ALA A 93 9.32 0.15 -8.97
N VAL A 94 8.79 -0.41 -10.06
CA VAL A 94 7.36 -0.46 -10.34
C VAL A 94 6.87 -1.89 -10.12
N TYR A 95 5.74 -2.03 -9.42
CA TYR A 95 5.05 -3.31 -9.26
C TYR A 95 3.62 -3.18 -9.76
N LYS A 96 3.18 -4.23 -10.46
CA LYS A 96 1.78 -4.43 -10.83
C LYS A 96 1.11 -5.25 -9.72
N CYS A 97 0.01 -4.72 -9.20
CA CYS A 97 -0.76 -5.30 -8.12
C CYS A 97 -2.22 -5.45 -8.52
N ASP A 98 -2.74 -6.68 -8.49
CA ASP A 98 -4.15 -6.96 -8.74
C ASP A 98 -4.86 -7.14 -7.39
N VAL A 99 -5.96 -6.42 -7.18
CA VAL A 99 -6.69 -6.43 -5.90
C VAL A 99 -8.17 -6.17 -6.11
N ALA A 100 -9.01 -6.67 -5.21
CA ALA A 100 -10.41 -6.24 -5.16
C ALA A 100 -10.50 -4.75 -4.78
N ALA A 101 -11.38 -3.99 -5.42
CA ALA A 101 -11.58 -2.57 -5.09
C ALA A 101 -11.93 -2.35 -3.61
N SER A 102 -12.48 -3.36 -2.93
CA SER A 102 -12.77 -3.40 -1.49
C SER A 102 -11.54 -3.35 -0.58
N GLY A 103 -10.33 -3.60 -1.09
CA GLY A 103 -9.08 -3.48 -0.33
C GLY A 103 -8.67 -4.73 0.47
N ASP A 104 -8.99 -5.91 -0.04
CA ASP A 104 -8.49 -7.17 0.49
C ASP A 104 -7.00 -7.39 0.14
N ALA A 105 -6.40 -8.49 0.62
CA ALA A 105 -5.04 -8.84 0.23
C ALA A 105 -4.92 -8.97 -1.31
N PRO A 106 -3.92 -8.34 -1.95
CA PRO A 106 -3.74 -8.46 -3.39
C PRO A 106 -3.60 -9.92 -3.84
N SER A 107 -4.24 -10.27 -4.95
CA SER A 107 -4.09 -11.58 -5.58
C SER A 107 -2.75 -11.71 -6.32
N THR A 108 -2.22 -10.58 -6.79
CA THR A 108 -0.93 -10.48 -7.48
C THR A 108 -0.18 -9.26 -6.94
N ASN A 109 1.14 -9.35 -6.83
CA ASN A 109 2.03 -8.21 -6.60
C ASN A 109 3.43 -8.56 -7.11
N GLU A 110 3.74 -8.15 -8.33
CA GLU A 110 4.97 -8.56 -9.04
C GLU A 110 5.67 -7.36 -9.71
N PRO A 111 7.01 -7.40 -9.87
CA PRO A 111 7.73 -6.34 -10.59
C PRO A 111 7.20 -6.17 -12.01
N ASP A 112 7.10 -4.93 -12.47
CA ASP A 112 6.75 -4.60 -13.85
C ASP A 112 7.71 -3.54 -14.44
N ASP A 113 8.84 -4.02 -14.95
CA ASP A 113 9.90 -3.19 -15.53
C ASP A 113 9.47 -2.47 -16.83
N GLY A 114 8.34 -2.84 -17.43
CA GLY A 114 7.83 -2.30 -18.69
C GLY A 114 6.64 -1.35 -18.53
N ALA A 115 6.22 -1.07 -17.29
CA ALA A 115 5.01 -0.31 -17.01
C ALA A 115 5.07 1.10 -17.61
N VAL A 116 4.03 1.47 -18.35
CA VAL A 116 3.83 2.84 -18.85
C VAL A 116 2.81 3.53 -17.97
N MET A 117 3.32 4.37 -17.07
CA MET A 117 2.51 5.12 -16.11
C MET A 117 1.81 6.31 -16.78
N LYS A 118 0.50 6.21 -16.96
CA LYS A 118 -0.31 7.26 -17.61
C LYS A 118 -0.84 8.30 -16.64
N GLY A 119 -0.81 8.00 -15.35
CA GLY A 119 -1.42 8.82 -14.32
C GLY A 119 -2.95 8.90 -14.43
N PRO A 120 -3.59 9.70 -13.57
CA PRO A 120 -2.99 10.52 -12.52
C PRO A 120 -2.26 9.70 -11.46
N TYR A 121 -1.27 10.31 -10.82
CA TYR A 121 -0.53 9.75 -9.70
C TYR A 121 -1.26 10.02 -8.38
N PHE A 122 -1.32 9.06 -7.48
CA PHE A 122 -1.78 9.28 -6.11
C PHE A 122 -0.64 9.08 -5.11
N TYR A 123 -0.32 10.16 -4.41
CA TYR A 123 0.68 10.19 -3.35
C TYR A 123 -0.03 10.18 -1.99
N PRO A 124 0.13 9.14 -1.14
CA PRO A 124 -0.48 9.16 0.19
C PRO A 124 0.12 10.30 1.03
N ALA A 125 -0.61 10.82 2.02
CA ALA A 125 -0.17 11.96 2.84
C ALA A 125 1.20 11.76 3.53
N ALA A 126 1.58 10.50 3.78
CA ALA A 126 2.87 10.13 4.35
C ALA A 126 4.03 10.17 3.33
N HIS A 127 3.72 10.22 2.02
CA HIS A 127 4.67 10.42 0.95
C HIS A 127 4.92 11.92 0.77
N VAL A 128 6.18 12.34 0.60
CA VAL A 128 6.50 13.73 0.25
C VAL A 128 5.86 13.98 -1.12
N GLY A 129 4.90 14.91 -1.22
CA GLY A 129 3.88 15.10 -2.29
C GLY A 129 4.27 14.86 -3.77
N PRO A 130 3.79 15.64 -4.74
CA PRO A 130 4.19 15.42 -6.14
C PRO A 130 5.70 15.63 -6.28
N VAL A 131 6.44 14.56 -6.54
CA VAL A 131 7.92 14.57 -6.57
C VAL A 131 8.49 15.09 -7.89
N SER A 132 7.66 15.31 -8.92
CA SER A 132 8.11 15.73 -10.24
C SER A 132 7.59 17.12 -10.63
N ALA A 133 8.45 17.91 -11.27
CA ALA A 133 8.08 19.21 -11.83
C ALA A 133 6.94 19.13 -12.86
N CYS A 134 6.83 17.99 -13.57
CA CYS A 134 5.76 17.72 -14.53
C CYS A 134 4.37 17.52 -13.91
N THR A 135 4.28 17.37 -12.58
CA THR A 135 3.01 17.11 -11.88
C THR A 135 2.71 18.12 -10.78
N ALA A 136 3.69 18.95 -10.40
CA ALA A 136 3.56 19.88 -9.28
C ALA A 136 2.44 20.93 -9.48
N THR A 137 2.33 21.53 -10.67
CA THR A 137 1.35 22.59 -10.97
C THR A 137 -0.06 22.07 -11.25
N SER A 138 -0.19 20.78 -11.51
CA SER A 138 -1.43 20.09 -11.84
C SER A 138 -1.87 19.17 -10.71
N SER A 139 -1.41 19.40 -9.47
CA SER A 139 -1.78 18.57 -8.31
C SER A 139 -3.04 19.07 -7.58
N GLU A 140 -3.68 18.18 -6.84
CA GLU A 140 -4.86 18.45 -6.02
C GLU A 140 -4.78 17.64 -4.71
N THR A 141 -5.06 18.28 -3.58
CA THR A 141 -5.17 17.60 -2.28
C THR A 141 -6.44 16.76 -2.21
N VAL A 142 -6.32 15.53 -1.73
CA VAL A 142 -7.44 14.62 -1.48
C VAL A 142 -7.76 14.58 0.00
N PHE A 143 -9.03 14.83 0.34
CA PHE A 143 -9.51 14.83 1.71
C PHE A 143 -10.50 13.70 1.97
N THR A 144 -10.64 13.33 3.24
CA THR A 144 -11.79 12.58 3.71
C THR A 144 -13.03 13.48 3.76
N THR A 145 -14.21 12.88 3.82
CA THR A 145 -15.48 13.57 4.11
C THR A 145 -15.47 14.33 5.45
N ARG A 146 -14.55 13.99 6.36
CA ARG A 146 -14.31 14.69 7.64
C ARG A 146 -13.24 15.78 7.56
N LYS A 147 -12.71 16.05 6.35
CA LYS A 147 -11.66 17.04 6.06
C LYS A 147 -10.27 16.68 6.57
N ASP A 148 -10.00 15.39 6.79
CA ASP A 148 -8.64 14.90 7.05
C ASP A 148 -7.89 14.78 5.70
N LEU A 149 -6.64 15.25 5.61
CA LEU A 149 -5.82 15.08 4.41
C LEU A 149 -5.36 13.61 4.29
N ILE A 150 -5.58 12.98 3.13
CA ILE A 150 -5.13 11.60 2.87
C ILE A 150 -4.08 11.48 1.78
N GLY A 151 -3.89 12.51 0.97
CA GLY A 151 -2.88 12.50 -0.09
C GLY A 151 -3.09 13.57 -1.13
N TRP A 152 -2.47 13.36 -2.29
CA TRP A 152 -2.56 14.24 -3.45
C TRP A 152 -2.74 13.43 -4.72
N LEU A 153 -3.63 13.89 -5.59
CA LEU A 153 -3.66 13.49 -7.00
C LEU A 153 -2.77 14.45 -7.79
N ALA A 154 -2.02 13.92 -8.75
CA ALA A 154 -1.18 14.74 -9.62
C ALA A 154 -1.23 14.23 -11.07
N TRP A 155 -1.67 15.09 -11.98
CA TRP A 155 -1.81 14.74 -13.40
C TRP A 155 -0.54 15.12 -14.17
N PRO A 156 -0.02 14.27 -15.06
CA PRO A 156 1.05 14.68 -15.95
C PRO A 156 0.61 15.90 -16.78
N SER A 157 1.43 16.97 -16.80
CA SER A 157 1.17 18.19 -17.60
C SER A 157 2.34 18.56 -18.51
N CYS A 158 3.29 17.64 -18.67
CA CYS A 158 4.32 17.61 -19.68
C CYS A 158 4.13 16.29 -20.46
#